data_AF-A0A5N5T2X2-F1
#
_entry.id   AF-A0A5N5T2X2-F1
#
_cell.length_a   1.000
_cell.length_b   1.000
_cell.length_c   1.000
_cell.angle_alpha   90.00
_cell.angle_beta   90.00
_cell.angle_gamma   90.00
#
_symmetry.space_group_name_H-M   'P 1'
#
loop_
_entity.id
_entity.type
_entity.pdbx_description
1 polymer ?
#
loop_
_entity_poly.entity_id
_entity_poly.type
_entity_poly.pdbx_seq_one_letter_code
_entity_poly.pdbx_strand_id
1 'polypeptide(L)'
;YIYIYITIEILGREYDAVSEWLNSTTKSLHLMRDHPDHRVQILGGMWGIRLRDESREKIRRIRDQMYEEVFDDVENEVDQKLLLKFLWPEFNHDFLAHDSYACFLFNGSSPFPTRREGRKFVGAAIFRYPSSRVKEKCPVKCRPKTHQDWEYC
;
A
#
# COMPACT_ATOMS: atom_id res chain seq x y z
N TYR A 1 -7.04 5.84 15.33
CA TYR A 1 -6.16 6.71 14.51
C TYR A 1 -5.41 5.82 13.53
N ILE A 2 -5.46 6.17 12.24
CA ILE A 2 -4.78 5.46 11.15
C ILE A 2 -3.41 6.11 11.01
N TYR A 3 -2.34 5.32 11.03
CA TYR A 3 -1.00 5.83 10.80
C TYR A 3 -0.59 5.58 9.35
N ILE A 4 -0.61 6.69 8.58
CA ILE A 4 0.27 7.09 7.48
C ILE A 4 0.00 6.53 6.06
N TYR A 5 -0.93 7.16 5.33
CA TYR A 5 -0.75 7.34 3.87
C TYR A 5 -0.15 8.73 3.65
N ILE A 6 1.08 8.80 3.15
CA ILE A 6 1.68 10.08 2.72
C ILE A 6 1.55 10.13 1.21
N THR A 7 0.38 10.53 0.74
CA THR A 7 0.19 10.94 -0.65
C THR A 7 0.07 12.45 -0.71
N ILE A 8 0.73 13.03 -1.71
CA ILE A 8 0.75 14.47 -1.95
C ILE A 8 -0.60 14.96 -2.49
N GLU A 9 -1.35 14.09 -3.18
CA GLU A 9 -2.73 14.26 -3.61
C GLU A 9 -3.48 12.99 -3.23
N ILE A 10 -4.58 13.14 -2.49
CA ILE A 10 -5.48 12.02 -2.19
C ILE A 10 -6.37 11.82 -3.42
N LEU A 11 -6.16 10.71 -4.13
CA LEU A 11 -7.00 10.32 -5.26
C LEU A 11 -8.32 9.75 -4.76
N GLY A 12 -9.42 9.90 -5.51
CA GLY A 12 -10.69 9.23 -5.19
C GLY A 12 -10.52 7.71 -5.03
N ARG A 13 -9.68 7.12 -5.88
CA ARG A 13 -9.25 5.72 -5.79
C ARG A 13 -8.56 5.34 -4.47
N GLU A 14 -7.72 6.22 -3.93
CA GLU A 14 -7.08 6.01 -2.63
C GLU A 14 -8.12 6.08 -1.51
N TYR A 15 -9.00 7.08 -1.57
CA TYR A 15 -10.11 7.21 -0.64
C TYR A 15 -11.00 5.96 -0.64
N ASP A 16 -11.37 5.44 -1.81
CA ASP A 16 -12.21 4.25 -1.93
C ASP A 16 -11.52 3.00 -1.39
N ALA A 17 -10.21 2.83 -1.68
CA ALA A 17 -9.40 1.75 -1.14
C ALA A 17 -9.31 1.80 0.40
N VAL A 18 -9.14 3.00 0.98
CA VAL A 18 -9.14 3.19 2.44
C VAL A 18 -10.54 2.97 3.01
N SER A 19 -11.59 3.42 2.33
CA SER A 19 -12.99 3.24 2.74
C SER A 19 -13.35 1.76 2.79
N GLU A 20 -13.00 0.98 1.76
CA GLU A 20 -13.18 -0.47 1.74
C GLU A 20 -12.42 -1.14 2.90
N TRP A 21 -11.15 -0.78 3.10
CA TRP A 21 -10.38 -1.32 4.22
C TRP A 21 -11.07 -1.08 5.57
N LEU A 22 -11.51 0.15 5.83
CA LEU A 22 -12.11 0.55 7.10
C LEU A 22 -13.50 -0.03 7.32
N ASN A 23 -14.35 0.00 6.29
CA ASN A 23 -15.77 -0.27 6.40
C ASN A 23 -16.13 -1.72 6.09
N SER A 24 -15.33 -2.40 5.25
CA SER A 24 -15.65 -3.76 4.78
C SER A 24 -14.77 -4.84 5.41
N THR A 25 -13.78 -4.47 6.22
CA THR A 25 -12.89 -5.43 6.88
C THR A 25 -12.56 -5.06 8.32
N THR A 26 -12.08 -6.05 9.07
CA THR A 26 -11.48 -5.85 10.41
C THR A 26 -9.94 -5.88 10.38
N LYS A 27 -9.33 -5.96 9.20
CA LYS A 27 -7.89 -6.16 9.04
C LYS A 27 -7.09 -5.03 9.65
N SER A 28 -6.00 -5.36 10.36
CA SER A 28 -5.18 -4.35 11.02
C SER A 28 -4.29 -3.58 10.04
N LEU A 29 -3.67 -4.26 9.06
CA LEU A 29 -2.77 -3.64 8.09
C LEU A 29 -3.47 -3.45 6.72
N HIS A 30 -3.23 -2.31 6.07
CA HIS A 30 -3.63 -2.06 4.69
C HIS A 30 -2.43 -1.68 3.84
N LEU A 31 -2.38 -2.19 2.61
CA LEU A 31 -1.28 -1.97 1.66
C LEU A 31 -1.86 -1.53 0.30
N MET A 32 -1.16 -0.65 -0.42
CA MET A 32 -1.55 -0.22 -1.76
C MET A 32 -0.38 -0.26 -2.75
N ARG A 33 -0.54 -0.99 -3.86
CA ARG A 33 0.44 -1.16 -4.95
C ARG A 33 -0.24 -0.89 -6.29
N ASP A 34 -0.18 0.37 -6.71
CA ASP A 34 -1.02 0.89 -7.79
C ASP A 34 -0.26 1.23 -9.08
N HIS A 35 1.04 0.94 -9.14
CA HIS A 35 1.93 1.18 -10.29
C HIS A 35 2.74 -0.07 -10.62
N PRO A 36 3.12 -0.31 -11.90
CA PRO A 36 3.98 -1.43 -12.28
C PRO A 36 5.29 -1.56 -11.51
N ASP A 37 5.81 -0.44 -10.99
CA ASP A 37 7.06 -0.38 -10.21
C ASP A 37 6.84 -0.60 -8.70
N HIS A 38 5.60 -0.68 -8.22
CA HIS A 38 5.29 -0.94 -6.81
C HIS A 38 5.42 -2.45 -6.49
N ARG A 39 6.62 -2.99 -6.72
CA ARG A 39 6.95 -4.43 -6.63
C ARG A 39 7.63 -4.83 -5.32
N VAL A 40 7.29 -4.13 -4.25
CA VAL A 40 7.77 -4.44 -2.89
C VAL A 40 6.59 -4.85 -2.01
N GLN A 41 6.85 -5.66 -0.99
CA GLN A 41 5.80 -6.20 -0.12
C GLN A 41 5.03 -5.09 0.60
N ILE A 42 5.75 -4.11 1.17
CA ILE A 42 5.20 -2.91 1.80
C ILE A 42 5.96 -1.73 1.19
N LEU A 43 5.27 -0.90 0.41
CA LEU A 43 5.85 0.30 -0.20
C LEU A 43 5.95 1.41 0.84
N GLY A 44 7.05 2.16 0.81
CA GLY A 44 7.21 3.37 1.61
C GLY A 44 6.03 4.31 1.40
N GLY A 45 5.35 4.69 2.49
CA GLY A 45 4.22 5.63 2.48
C GLY A 45 2.88 5.12 1.94
N MET A 46 2.77 3.88 1.42
CA MET A 46 1.52 3.31 0.87
C MET A 46 0.96 2.16 1.71
N TRP A 47 0.97 2.32 3.03
CA TRP A 47 0.41 1.37 3.98
C TRP A 47 -0.27 2.09 5.13
N GLY A 48 -1.27 1.47 5.74
CA GLY A 48 -1.96 2.04 6.89
C GLY A 48 -2.21 1.00 7.97
N ILE A 49 -2.22 1.42 9.23
CA ILE A 49 -2.54 0.51 10.34
C ILE A 49 -3.70 1.01 11.19
N ARG A 50 -4.61 0.09 11.52
CA ARG A 50 -5.70 0.30 12.46
C ARG A 50 -5.17 0.11 13.88
N LEU A 51 -5.04 1.22 14.60
CA LEU A 51 -4.69 1.17 16.02
C LEU A 51 -5.91 0.74 16.84
N ARG A 52 -5.75 -0.41 17.50
CA ARG A 52 -6.62 -0.96 18.53
C ARG A 52 -5.78 -1.13 19.79
N ASP A 53 -6.38 -1.27 20.95
CA ASP A 53 -5.62 -1.29 22.20
C ASP A 53 -4.62 -2.46 22.25
N GLU A 54 -4.97 -3.60 21.65
CA GLU A 54 -4.09 -4.75 21.49
C GLU A 54 -2.91 -4.54 20.52
N SER A 55 -3.02 -3.61 19.54
CA SER A 55 -1.96 -3.36 18.55
C SER A 55 -1.07 -2.17 18.91
N ARG A 56 -1.46 -1.30 19.85
CA ARG A 56 -0.70 -0.11 20.25
C ARG A 56 0.72 -0.42 20.72
N GLU A 57 0.86 -1.29 21.74
CA GLU A 57 2.19 -1.63 22.28
C GLU A 57 3.05 -2.36 21.26
N LYS A 58 2.43 -3.20 20.42
CA LYS A 58 3.10 -3.89 19.32
C LYS A 58 3.68 -2.89 18.31
N ILE A 59 2.89 -1.91 17.88
CA ILE A 59 3.34 -0.86 16.95
C ILE A 59 4.38 0.06 17.57
N ARG A 60 4.25 0.37 18.86
CA ARG A 60 5.29 1.12 19.57
C ARG A 60 6.62 0.36 19.55
N ARG A 61 6.61 -0.94 19.85
CA ARG A 61 7.82 -1.78 19.80
C ARG A 61 8.43 -1.81 18.39
N ILE A 62 7.61 -2.02 17.36
CA ILE A 62 8.08 -2.04 15.96
C ILE A 62 8.74 -0.70 15.60
N ARG A 63 8.10 0.42 15.94
CA ARG A 63 8.68 1.76 15.73
C ARG A 63 10.03 1.90 16.43
N ASP A 64 10.11 1.49 17.69
CA ASP A 64 11.33 1.62 18.50
C ASP A 64 12.47 0.76 17.88
N GLN A 65 12.17 -0.48 17.45
CA GLN A 65 13.11 -1.35 16.73
C GLN A 65 13.59 -0.76 15.39
N MET A 66 12.66 -0.19 14.61
CA MET A 66 13.00 0.46 13.34
C MET A 66 13.92 1.67 13.56
N TYR A 67 13.69 2.45 14.62
CA TYR A 67 14.50 3.62 14.96
C TYR A 67 15.91 3.23 15.44
N GLU A 68 16.00 2.21 16.31
CA GLU A 68 17.29 1.70 16.81
C GLU A 68 18.20 1.19 15.69
N GLU A 69 17.64 0.57 14.65
CA GLU A 69 18.45 -0.02 13.57
C GLU A 69 19.01 1.01 12.58
N VAL A 70 18.37 2.16 12.42
CA VAL A 70 18.71 3.17 11.40
C VAL A 70 19.35 4.41 12.02
N PHE A 71 19.70 4.37 13.30
CA PHE A 71 20.13 5.55 14.04
C PHE A 71 21.26 6.36 13.34
N ASP A 72 22.08 5.70 12.51
CA ASP A 72 23.16 6.32 11.71
C ASP A 72 23.09 6.05 10.19
N ASP A 73 21.99 5.50 9.65
CA ASP A 73 21.86 5.15 8.22
C ASP A 73 20.95 6.14 7.46
N VAL A 74 21.50 6.76 6.41
CA VAL A 74 20.85 7.75 5.54
C VAL A 74 20.60 7.22 4.11
N GLU A 75 20.72 5.91 3.89
CA GLU A 75 20.38 5.31 2.59
C GLU A 75 18.88 5.48 2.25
N ASN A 76 18.58 5.64 0.95
CA ASN A 76 17.21 5.61 0.45
C ASN A 76 16.63 4.18 0.56
N GLU A 77 15.31 4.05 0.74
CA GLU A 77 14.58 2.76 0.83
C GLU A 77 14.85 1.91 2.07
N VAL A 78 15.58 2.43 3.05
CA VAL A 78 15.80 1.77 4.35
C VAL A 78 14.46 1.48 5.03
N ASP A 79 13.48 2.37 4.89
CA ASP A 79 12.14 2.21 5.41
C ASP A 79 11.46 0.92 4.91
N GLN A 80 11.54 0.60 3.62
CA GLN A 80 10.92 -0.61 3.06
C GLN A 80 11.58 -1.89 3.58
N LYS A 81 12.91 -1.88 3.74
CA LYS A 81 13.65 -3.01 4.35
C LYS A 81 13.21 -3.23 5.80
N LEU A 82 13.11 -2.16 6.57
CA LEU A 82 12.65 -2.21 7.95
C LEU A 82 11.19 -2.65 8.09
N LEU A 83 10.30 -2.15 7.23
CA LEU A 83 8.89 -2.55 7.20
C LEU A 83 8.77 -4.06 6.92
N LEU A 84 9.57 -4.58 6.01
CA LEU A 84 9.61 -6.02 5.75
C LEU A 84 10.21 -6.80 6.93
N LYS A 85 11.21 -6.25 7.63
CA LYS A 85 11.88 -6.89 8.76
C LYS A 85 11.04 -6.93 10.04
N PHE A 86 10.38 -5.83 10.38
CA PHE A 86 9.73 -5.65 11.68
C PHE A 86 8.20 -5.61 11.60
N LEU A 87 7.63 -4.93 10.59
CA LEU A 87 6.16 -4.80 10.48
C LEU A 87 5.52 -6.04 9.85
N TRP A 88 6.04 -6.52 8.72
CA TRP A 88 5.43 -7.61 7.97
C TRP A 88 5.24 -8.92 8.78
N PRO A 89 6.23 -9.42 9.55
CA PRO A 89 6.06 -10.68 10.29
C PRO A 89 4.93 -10.63 11.32
N GLU A 90 4.60 -9.45 11.82
CA GLU A 90 3.58 -9.24 12.84
C GLU A 90 2.15 -9.17 12.28
N PHE A 91 2.01 -8.87 10.98
CA PHE A 91 0.71 -8.59 10.32
C PHE A 91 0.47 -9.36 9.02
N ASN A 92 1.38 -10.25 8.60
CA ASN A 92 1.27 -11.04 7.36
C ASN A 92 0.09 -12.04 7.32
N HIS A 93 -0.70 -12.16 8.38
CA HIS A 93 -1.97 -12.90 8.40
C HIS A 93 -3.19 -11.98 8.65
N ASP A 94 -2.96 -10.70 8.92
CA ASP A 94 -3.98 -9.70 9.28
C ASP A 94 -3.85 -8.41 8.47
N PHE A 95 -4.01 -8.55 7.15
CA PHE A 95 -3.92 -7.44 6.22
C PHE A 95 -4.98 -7.50 5.12
N LEU A 96 -5.25 -6.34 4.51
CA LEU A 96 -5.86 -6.17 3.18
C LEU A 96 -4.82 -5.50 2.28
N ALA A 97 -4.65 -5.97 1.04
CA ALA A 97 -3.71 -5.34 0.13
C ALA A 97 -4.34 -5.12 -1.23
N HIS A 98 -4.44 -3.86 -1.66
CA HIS A 98 -4.88 -3.51 -3.00
C HIS A 98 -3.69 -3.49 -3.96
N ASP A 99 -3.81 -4.18 -5.08
CA ASP A 99 -2.74 -4.38 -6.04
C ASP A 99 -3.26 -4.44 -7.48
N SER A 100 -2.73 -3.55 -8.31
CA SER A 100 -3.08 -3.46 -9.74
C SER A 100 -2.14 -4.26 -10.65
N TYR A 101 -0.90 -4.53 -10.23
CA TYR A 101 0.15 -5.01 -11.13
C TYR A 101 0.95 -6.21 -10.60
N ALA A 102 1.18 -6.30 -9.30
CA ALA A 102 2.04 -7.28 -8.64
C ALA A 102 1.25 -8.36 -7.87
N CYS A 103 -0.06 -8.52 -8.12
CA CYS A 103 -0.92 -9.46 -7.41
C CYS A 103 -0.46 -10.94 -7.51
N PHE A 104 0.35 -11.29 -8.50
CA PHE A 104 0.94 -12.62 -8.65
C PHE A 104 2.24 -12.81 -7.88
N LEU A 105 2.90 -11.73 -7.46
CA LEU A 105 4.09 -11.76 -6.61
C LEU A 105 3.72 -11.89 -5.14
N PHE A 106 2.59 -11.30 -4.73
CA PHE A 106 2.20 -11.20 -3.32
C PHE A 106 0.87 -11.90 -3.06
N ASN A 107 0.90 -12.96 -2.26
CA ASN A 107 -0.31 -13.66 -1.85
C ASN A 107 -1.22 -12.76 -0.98
N GLY A 108 -2.54 -12.97 -1.04
CA GLY A 108 -3.52 -12.15 -0.32
C GLY A 108 -3.78 -10.77 -0.94
N SER A 109 -3.28 -10.52 -2.14
CA SER A 109 -3.58 -9.30 -2.90
C SER A 109 -5.01 -9.33 -3.46
N SER A 110 -5.68 -8.20 -3.37
CA SER A 110 -6.99 -7.92 -3.94
C SER A 110 -6.86 -6.81 -4.99
N PRO A 111 -7.71 -6.80 -6.02
CA PRO A 111 -7.76 -5.67 -6.94
C PRO A 111 -8.22 -4.41 -6.19
N PHE A 112 -7.94 -3.22 -6.72
CA PHE A 112 -8.55 -2.00 -6.19
C PHE A 112 -10.07 -1.97 -6.43
N PRO A 113 -10.84 -1.29 -5.56
CA PRO A 113 -12.31 -1.29 -5.63
C PRO A 113 -12.89 -0.44 -6.76
N THR A 114 -12.11 0.46 -7.36
CA THR A 114 -12.59 1.38 -8.39
C THR A 114 -11.75 1.34 -9.66
N ARG A 115 -12.33 1.83 -10.76
CA ARG A 115 -11.62 2.01 -12.03
C ARG A 115 -10.63 3.17 -11.90
N ARG A 116 -9.44 3.04 -12.48
CA ARG A 116 -8.46 4.14 -12.51
C ARG A 116 -9.03 5.31 -13.30
N GLU A 117 -8.93 6.50 -12.73
CA GLU A 117 -9.25 7.73 -13.44
C GLU A 117 -8.07 8.18 -14.30
N GLY A 118 -8.28 8.18 -15.61
CA GLY A 118 -7.23 8.43 -16.59
C GLY A 118 -6.08 7.42 -16.43
N ARG A 119 -4.93 7.90 -15.96
CA ARG A 119 -3.72 7.09 -15.72
C ARG A 119 -3.00 7.50 -14.42
N LYS A 120 -3.71 8.20 -13.52
CA LYS A 120 -3.17 8.57 -12.21
C LYS A 120 -3.05 7.32 -11.33
N PHE A 121 -2.10 7.29 -10.40
CA PHE A 121 -1.92 6.18 -9.48
C PHE A 121 -1.61 6.64 -8.06
N VAL A 122 -2.03 5.83 -7.09
CA VAL A 122 -1.79 6.06 -5.66
C VAL A 122 -0.28 6.00 -5.40
N GLY A 123 0.25 7.02 -4.73
CA GLY A 123 1.68 7.15 -4.44
C GLY A 123 2.51 7.87 -5.51
N ALA A 124 1.88 8.48 -6.52
CA ALA A 124 2.60 9.29 -7.50
C ALA A 124 3.23 10.55 -6.86
N ALA A 125 4.53 10.76 -7.08
CA ALA A 125 5.26 11.96 -6.67
C ALA A 125 4.98 13.17 -7.59
N ILE A 126 3.70 13.59 -7.67
CA ILE A 126 3.20 14.55 -8.65
C ILE A 126 3.87 15.94 -8.60
N PHE A 127 4.33 16.42 -7.44
CA PHE A 127 5.06 17.70 -7.38
C PHE A 127 6.40 17.62 -8.11
N ARG A 128 7.07 16.46 -8.02
CA ARG A 128 8.35 16.21 -8.70
C ARG A 128 8.13 15.79 -10.16
N TYR A 129 7.05 15.08 -10.43
CA TYR A 129 6.72 14.51 -11.73
C TYR A 129 5.22 14.69 -12.06
N PRO A 130 4.77 15.89 -12.46
CA PRO A 130 3.34 16.19 -12.67
C PRO A 130 2.67 15.33 -13.75
N SER A 131 3.47 14.91 -14.73
CA SER A 131 3.06 14.05 -15.84
C SER A 131 3.18 12.55 -15.53
N SER A 132 3.52 12.17 -14.29
CA SER A 132 3.65 10.76 -13.90
C SER A 132 2.30 10.06 -14.06
N ARG A 133 2.27 9.03 -14.92
CA ARG A 133 1.08 8.31 -15.32
C ARG A 133 1.47 6.87 -15.63
N VAL A 134 0.59 5.93 -15.30
CA VAL A 134 0.75 4.52 -15.70
C VAL A 134 0.68 4.41 -17.23
N LYS A 135 1.58 3.63 -17.84
CA LYS A 135 1.60 3.41 -19.30
C LYS A 135 1.09 2.02 -19.68
N GLU A 136 1.27 1.06 -18.78
CA GLU A 136 1.01 -0.35 -18.96
C GLU A 136 -0.43 -0.69 -18.58
N LYS A 137 -1.04 -1.65 -19.29
CA LYS A 137 -2.31 -2.25 -18.87
C LYS A 137 -2.07 -3.17 -17.68
N CYS A 138 -3.02 -3.25 -16.76
CA CYS A 138 -3.05 -4.25 -15.71
C CYS A 138 -3.00 -5.67 -16.28
N PRO A 139 -2.23 -6.58 -15.66
CA PRO A 139 -2.37 -8.00 -15.88
C PRO A 139 -3.81 -8.44 -15.64
N VAL A 140 -4.37 -9.26 -16.54
CA VAL A 140 -5.75 -9.78 -16.44
C VAL A 140 -6.04 -10.37 -15.05
N LYS A 141 -5.06 -11.10 -14.49
CA LYS A 141 -5.16 -11.73 -13.16
C LYS A 141 -5.34 -10.72 -12.01
N CYS A 142 -4.85 -9.48 -12.16
CA CYS A 142 -4.94 -8.45 -11.11
C CYS A 142 -6.17 -7.55 -11.27
N ARG A 143 -6.98 -7.75 -12.30
CA ARG A 143 -8.24 -7.01 -12.48
C ARG A 143 -9.34 -7.59 -11.61
N PRO A 144 -10.33 -6.79 -11.17
CA PRO A 144 -11.51 -7.33 -10.51
C PRO A 144 -12.21 -8.38 -11.36
N LYS A 145 -12.64 -9.48 -10.75
CA LYS A 145 -13.33 -10.58 -11.46
C LYS A 145 -14.58 -10.09 -12.18
N THR A 146 -15.26 -9.09 -11.63
CA THR A 146 -16.47 -8.47 -12.19
C THR A 146 -16.19 -7.39 -13.22
N HIS A 147 -14.93 -6.93 -13.36
CA HIS A 147 -14.54 -5.81 -14.22
C HIS A 147 -13.24 -6.08 -14.98
N GLN A 148 -13.25 -7.13 -15.80
CA GLN A 148 -12.10 -7.48 -16.64
C GLN A 148 -11.83 -6.46 -17.75
N ASP A 149 -12.79 -5.58 -18.04
CA ASP A 149 -12.72 -4.45 -18.96
C ASP A 149 -11.87 -3.27 -18.42
N TRP A 150 -11.55 -3.24 -17.12
CA TRP A 150 -10.67 -2.24 -16.54
C TRP A 150 -9.21 -2.53 -16.91
N GLU A 151 -8.85 -2.16 -18.14
CA GLU A 151 -7.50 -2.40 -18.68
C GLU A 151 -6.41 -1.63 -17.94
N TYR A 152 -6.74 -0.43 -17.46
CA TYR A 152 -5.96 0.31 -16.48
C TYR A 152 -6.75 0.25 -15.18
N CYS A 153 -6.78 -0.94 -14.59
CA CYS A 153 -6.96 -1.03 -13.17
C CYS A 153 -5.73 -0.40 -12.50
#